data_AF-A0A6A2YKW4-F1
#
_entry.id   AF-A0A6A2YKW4-F1
#
_cell.length_a   1.000
_cell.length_b   1.000
_cell.length_c   1.000
_cell.angle_alpha   90.00
_cell.angle_beta   90.00
_cell.angle_gamma   90.00
#
_symmetry.space_group_name_H-M   'P 1'
#
loop_
_entity.id
_entity.type
_entity.pdbx_description
1 polymer ?
#
loop_
_entity_poly.entity_id
_entity_poly.type
_entity_poly.pdbx_seq_one_letter_code
_entity_poly.pdbx_strand_id
1 'polypeptide(L)'
;MLGDQLALFWVVKSDASFDAKRFSKAQAFTKQIGGASVLFLPCAKYNWTPPEGAGQFHGMPLDVKVVHFKGSRKRLMLEAWNHYSSTTEISDMLCLILKSGRTKYDF
;
A
#
# COMPACT_ATOMS: atom_id res chain seq x y z
N MET A 1 12.44 -11.15 -4.01
CA MET A 1 11.75 -9.88 -4.36
C MET A 1 12.06 -8.72 -3.40
N LEU A 2 12.99 -8.86 -2.44
CA LEU A 2 13.49 -7.73 -1.63
C LEU A 2 14.56 -6.92 -2.39
N GLY A 3 15.32 -7.57 -3.27
CA GLY A 3 16.42 -6.98 -4.04
C GLY A 3 16.01 -5.74 -4.85
N ASP A 4 14.97 -5.84 -5.68
CA ASP A 4 14.56 -4.71 -6.54
C ASP A 4 14.03 -3.51 -5.74
N GLN A 5 13.35 -3.76 -4.62
CA GLN A 5 12.87 -2.71 -3.72
C GLN A 5 14.02 -1.97 -3.06
N LEU A 6 15.03 -2.72 -2.60
CA LEU A 6 16.25 -2.15 -2.04
C LEU A 6 17.05 -1.38 -3.10
N ALA A 7 17.14 -1.92 -4.32
CA ALA A 7 17.80 -1.23 -5.44
C ALA A 7 17.11 0.11 -5.77
N LEU A 8 15.78 0.12 -5.86
CA LEU A 8 15.03 1.36 -6.10
C LEU A 8 15.17 2.36 -4.93
N PHE A 9 15.19 1.87 -3.69
CA PHE A 9 15.48 2.71 -2.53
C PHE A 9 16.84 3.41 -2.67
N TRP A 10 17.88 2.68 -3.11
CA TRP A 10 19.20 3.27 -3.31
C TRP A 10 19.21 4.33 -4.41
N VAL A 11 18.49 4.12 -5.51
CA VAL A 11 18.31 5.14 -6.57
C VAL A 11 17.71 6.43 -5.99
N VAL A 12 16.64 6.32 -5.21
CA VAL A 12 15.99 7.48 -4.58
C VAL A 12 16.90 8.15 -3.55
N LYS A 13 17.62 7.36 -2.76
CA LYS A 13 18.51 7.86 -1.70
C LYS A 13 19.76 8.53 -2.24
N SER A 14 20.26 8.12 -3.41
CA SER A 14 21.43 8.73 -4.05
C SER A 14 21.17 10.08 -4.70
N ASP A 15 19.90 10.50 -4.81
CA ASP A 15 19.56 11.80 -5.37
C ASP A 15 20.12 12.95 -4.51
N ALA A 16 20.77 13.92 -5.14
CA ALA A 16 21.44 15.03 -4.43
C ALA A 16 20.48 15.88 -3.58
N SER A 17 19.18 15.90 -3.91
CA SER A 17 18.13 16.61 -3.17
C SER A 17 17.34 15.71 -2.23
N PHE A 18 17.89 14.55 -1.84
CA PHE A 18 17.22 13.62 -0.92
C PHE A 18 16.93 14.29 0.44
N ASP A 19 15.67 14.26 0.85
CA ASP A 19 15.21 14.77 2.15
C ASP A 19 14.34 13.72 2.82
N ALA A 20 14.91 13.03 3.82
CA ALA A 20 14.21 12.01 4.59
C ALA A 20 12.97 12.57 5.32
N LYS A 21 12.96 13.86 5.69
CA LYS A 21 11.84 14.48 6.42
C LYS A 21 10.57 14.59 5.57
N ARG A 22 10.68 14.50 4.23
CA ARG A 22 9.49 14.45 3.37
C ARG A 22 8.77 13.10 3.45
N PHE A 23 9.51 12.02 3.69
CA PHE A 23 8.96 10.67 3.77
C PHE A 23 8.32 10.37 5.14
N SER A 24 8.61 11.16 6.17
CA SER A 24 7.93 11.04 7.48
C SER A 24 6.59 11.78 7.52
N LYS A 25 6.28 12.64 6.54
CA LYS A 25 5.01 13.35 6.45
C LYS A 25 3.98 12.48 5.72
N ALA A 26 2.74 12.46 6.21
CA ALA A 26 1.61 11.81 5.55
C ALA A 26 1.07 12.64 4.36
N GLN A 27 1.95 13.20 3.53
CA GLN A 27 1.61 14.07 2.41
C GLN A 27 2.23 13.56 1.12
N ALA A 28 1.44 13.52 0.04
CA ALA A 28 1.95 13.18 -1.27
C ALA A 28 2.83 14.31 -1.83
N PHE A 29 3.87 13.95 -2.58
CA PHE A 29 4.73 14.92 -3.25
C PHE A 29 5.35 14.32 -4.52
N THR A 30 5.61 15.18 -5.50
CA THR A 30 6.29 14.81 -6.74
C THR A 30 7.77 15.16 -6.65
N LYS A 31 8.62 14.33 -7.25
CA LYS A 31 10.06 14.59 -7.36
C LYS A 31 10.61 14.03 -8.67
N GLN A 32 11.54 14.76 -9.29
CA GLN A 32 12.32 14.26 -10.42
C GLN A 32 13.48 13.41 -9.91
N ILE A 33 13.58 12.16 -10.38
CA ILE A 33 14.64 11.22 -10.00
C ILE A 33 15.07 10.48 -11.26
N GLY A 34 16.36 10.54 -11.60
CA GLY A 34 16.90 9.82 -12.76
C GLY A 34 16.23 10.18 -14.10
N GLY A 35 15.78 11.43 -14.26
CA GLY A 35 15.08 11.90 -15.46
C GLY A 35 13.59 11.53 -15.53
N ALA A 36 13.03 10.91 -14.48
CA ALA A 36 11.61 10.57 -14.40
C ALA A 36 10.90 11.34 -13.28
N SER A 37 9.67 11.78 -13.55
CA SER A 37 8.80 12.41 -12.55
C SER A 37 8.09 11.33 -11.74
N VAL A 38 8.42 11.25 -10.44
CA VAL A 38 7.89 10.26 -9.52
C VAL A 38 6.95 10.92 -8.52
N LEU A 39 5.71 10.43 -8.42
CA LEU A 39 4.77 10.82 -7.37
C LEU A 39 4.89 9.86 -6.17
N PHE A 40 5.35 10.36 -5.04
CA PHE A 40 5.41 9.62 -3.79
C PHE A 40 4.08 9.75 -3.05
N LEU A 41 3.49 8.61 -2.70
CA LEU A 41 2.23 8.51 -1.99
C LEU A 41 2.46 7.92 -0.58
N PRO A 42 1.80 8.44 0.47
CA PRO A 42 1.91 7.88 1.82
C PRO A 42 1.42 6.42 1.87
N CYS A 43 2.29 5.50 2.30
CA CYS A 43 1.96 4.08 2.37
C CYS A 43 0.77 3.79 3.30
N ALA A 44 0.65 4.51 4.41
CA ALA A 44 -0.45 4.35 5.37
C ALA A 44 -1.83 4.62 4.75
N LYS A 45 -1.89 5.36 3.62
CA LYS A 45 -3.12 5.73 2.92
C LYS A 45 -3.33 4.95 1.62
N TYR A 46 -2.27 4.80 0.83
CA TYR A 46 -2.36 4.27 -0.55
C TYR A 46 -1.72 2.89 -0.73
N ASN A 47 -1.22 2.26 0.33
CA ASN A 47 -0.60 0.94 0.26
C ASN A 47 -0.67 0.23 1.64
N TRP A 48 -1.79 0.38 2.35
CA TRP A 48 -1.93 -0.14 3.70
C TRP A 48 -2.04 -1.67 3.66
N THR A 49 -1.22 -2.37 4.45
CA THR A 49 -1.22 -3.84 4.50
C THR A 49 -1.73 -4.27 5.87
N PRO A 50 -2.77 -5.14 5.94
CA PRO A 50 -3.26 -5.61 7.22
C PRO A 50 -2.17 -6.41 7.96
N PRO A 51 -2.05 -6.24 9.28
CA PRO A 51 -1.31 -7.16 10.14
C PRO A 51 -1.80 -8.60 9.95
N GLU A 52 -0.98 -9.59 10.32
CA GLU A 52 -1.45 -10.96 10.41
C GLU A 52 -1.99 -11.20 11.83
N GLY A 53 -3.25 -11.64 11.96
CA GLY A 53 -3.81 -12.05 13.25
C GLY A 53 -5.30 -11.73 13.42
N ALA A 54 -5.88 -12.20 14.53
CA ALA A 54 -7.25 -11.85 14.88
C ALA A 54 -7.37 -10.32 15.09
N GLY A 55 -8.42 -9.72 14.54
CA GLY A 55 -8.67 -8.29 14.72
C GLY A 55 -7.76 -7.37 13.91
N GLN A 56 -7.10 -7.87 12.86
CA GLN A 56 -6.15 -7.12 12.02
C GLN A 56 -6.70 -5.83 11.39
N PHE A 57 -8.03 -5.65 11.32
CA PHE A 57 -8.65 -4.43 10.80
C PHE A 57 -8.99 -3.39 11.88
N HIS A 58 -8.91 -3.71 13.18
CA HIS A 58 -9.22 -2.74 14.26
C HIS A 58 -8.26 -1.55 14.34
N GLY A 59 -7.06 -1.67 13.74
CA GLY A 59 -6.08 -0.58 13.65
C GLY A 59 -6.01 0.09 12.27
N MET A 60 -6.97 -0.18 11.38
CA MET A 60 -6.97 0.41 10.04
C MET A 60 -7.31 1.91 10.13
N PRO A 61 -6.46 2.83 9.61
CA PRO A 61 -6.79 4.24 9.58
C PRO A 61 -8.07 4.50 8.76
N LEU A 62 -8.90 5.43 9.23
CA LEU A 62 -10.17 5.77 8.56
C LEU A 62 -9.98 6.38 7.17
N ASP A 63 -8.81 6.93 6.90
CA ASP A 63 -8.52 7.60 5.63
C ASP A 63 -7.80 6.71 4.61
N VAL A 64 -7.65 5.40 4.89
CA VAL A 64 -7.11 4.42 3.93
C VAL A 64 -7.92 4.43 2.64
N LYS A 65 -7.22 4.56 1.51
CA LYS A 65 -7.79 4.54 0.16
C LYS A 65 -7.50 3.23 -0.57
N VAL A 66 -6.39 2.54 -0.24
CA VAL A 66 -6.01 1.28 -0.88
C VAL A 66 -5.47 0.29 0.15
N VAL A 67 -6.08 -0.89 0.19
CA VAL A 67 -5.63 -2.04 1.00
C VAL A 67 -4.86 -3.03 0.11
N HIS A 68 -3.65 -3.40 0.53
CA HIS A 68 -2.77 -4.30 -0.21
C HIS A 68 -2.61 -5.64 0.51
N PHE A 69 -3.19 -6.70 -0.06
CA PHE A 69 -3.08 -8.06 0.44
C PHE A 69 -1.87 -8.79 -0.16
N LYS A 70 -0.68 -8.51 0.37
CA LYS A 70 0.56 -9.15 -0.08
C LYS A 70 0.72 -10.58 0.46
N GLY A 71 1.05 -11.52 -0.42
CA GLY A 71 1.45 -12.89 -0.04
C GLY A 71 0.35 -13.67 0.68
N SER A 72 0.66 -14.23 1.85
CA SER A 72 -0.27 -15.00 2.71
C SER A 72 -1.53 -14.23 3.10
N ARG A 73 -1.51 -12.89 3.04
CA ARG A 73 -2.64 -12.02 3.40
C ARG A 73 -3.78 -12.03 2.38
N LYS A 74 -3.61 -12.63 1.20
CA LYS A 74 -4.71 -12.80 0.22
C LYS A 74 -5.94 -13.48 0.83
N ARG A 75 -5.75 -14.37 1.81
CA ARG A 75 -6.85 -15.02 2.55
C ARG A 75 -7.76 -14.06 3.31
N LEU A 76 -7.30 -12.83 3.58
CA LEU A 76 -8.01 -11.81 4.34
C LEU A 76 -8.93 -10.93 3.49
N MET A 77 -8.91 -11.11 2.16
CA MET A 77 -9.69 -10.26 1.24
C MET A 77 -11.19 -10.32 1.53
N LEU A 78 -11.72 -11.51 1.86
CA LEU A 78 -13.14 -11.68 2.18
C LEU A 78 -13.49 -11.04 3.53
N GLU A 79 -12.63 -11.18 4.53
CA GLU A 79 -12.83 -10.55 5.84
C GLU A 79 -12.81 -9.02 5.71
N ALA A 80 -11.88 -8.47 4.92
CA ALA A 80 -11.83 -7.05 4.62
C ALA A 80 -13.08 -6.56 3.89
N TRP A 81 -13.59 -7.35 2.94
CA TRP A 81 -14.85 -7.04 2.25
C TRP A 81 -16.02 -6.99 3.24
N ASN A 82 -16.14 -7.99 4.12
CA ASN A 82 -17.19 -8.02 5.12
C ASN A 82 -17.09 -6.81 6.07
N HIS A 83 -15.88 -6.48 6.53
CA HIS A 83 -15.64 -5.29 7.34
C HIS A 83 -16.09 -4.02 6.60
N TYR A 84 -15.66 -3.83 5.35
CA TYR A 84 -16.08 -2.70 4.53
C TYR A 84 -17.60 -2.64 4.33
N SER A 85 -18.24 -3.77 3.98
CA SER A 85 -19.69 -3.83 3.74
C SER A 85 -20.53 -3.57 5.00
N SER A 86 -19.94 -3.76 6.19
CA SER A 86 -20.59 -3.46 7.47
C SER A 86 -20.48 -1.98 7.87
N THR A 87 -19.64 -1.20 7.20
CA THR A 87 -19.51 0.25 7.43
C THR A 87 -20.48 1.04 6.55
N THR A 88 -21.20 2.00 7.14
CA THR A 88 -22.24 2.79 6.44
C THR A 88 -21.72 3.93 5.56
N GLU A 89 -20.42 4.23 5.59
CA GLU A 89 -19.80 5.37 4.88
C GLU A 89 -18.96 4.86 3.69
N ILE A 90 -19.63 4.68 2.54
CA ILE A 90 -19.10 3.97 1.34
C ILE A 90 -18.56 4.96 0.27
N SER A 91 -18.43 6.25 0.55
CA SER A 91 -18.32 7.27 -0.52
C SER A 91 -17.04 7.23 -1.38
N ASP A 92 -15.95 6.60 -0.93
CA ASP A 92 -14.61 6.90 -1.48
C ASP A 92 -13.82 5.69 -2.03
N MET A 93 -14.39 4.48 -2.05
CA MET A 93 -13.63 3.31 -2.54
C MET A 93 -13.75 3.16 -4.07
N LEU A 94 -12.82 3.80 -4.79
CA LEU A 94 -12.88 3.95 -6.26
C LEU A 94 -12.35 2.75 -7.08
N CYS A 95 -11.85 1.66 -6.47
CA CYS A 95 -11.45 0.49 -7.26
C CYS A 95 -11.31 -0.81 -6.45
N LEU A 96 -12.08 -1.85 -6.82
CA LEU A 96 -11.86 -3.25 -6.42
C LEU A 96 -11.22 -4.00 -7.60
N ILE A 97 -9.88 -4.07 -7.66
CA ILE A 97 -9.18 -4.83 -8.71
C ILE A 97 -8.95 -6.27 -8.23
N LEU A 98 -9.81 -7.18 -8.68
CA LEU A 98 -9.60 -8.63 -8.55
C LEU A 98 -8.94 -9.15 -9.83
N LYS A 99 -7.60 -9.26 -9.83
CA LYS A 99 -6.90 -10.14 -10.77
C LYS A 99 -5.85 -10.96 -10.02
N SER A 100 -6.19 -12.22 -9.76
CA SER A 100 -5.23 -13.22 -9.27
C SER A 100 -4.25 -13.55 -10.39
N GLY A 101 -3.12 -12.83 -10.44
CA GLY A 101 -1.97 -13.23 -11.22
C GLY A 101 -1.20 -14.32 -10.48
N ARG A 102 -1.36 -15.58 -10.94
CA ARG A 102 -0.66 -16.83 -10.55
C ARG A 102 -1.42 -17.77 -9.60
N THR A 103 -2.04 -18.77 -10.22
CA THR A 103 -2.29 -20.16 -9.76
C THR A 103 -0.97 -20.90 -9.46
N LYS A 104 -0.15 -20.44 -8.51
CA LYS A 104 1.10 -21.15 -8.15
C LYS A 104 1.13 -21.69 -6.71
N TYR A 105 0.08 -21.46 -5.93
CA TYR A 105 0.02 -21.92 -4.53
C TYR A 105 -1.41 -22.30 -4.15
N ASP A 106 -2.06 -23.12 -4.98
CA ASP A 106 -3.15 -23.97 -4.51
C ASP A 106 -2.49 -25.23 -3.93
N PHE A 107 -2.39 -25.28 -2.60
CA PHE A 107 -2.19 -26.49 -1.81
C PHE A 107 -3.29 -26.54 -0.75
#